data_AF-A0A6G7Y151-F1
#
_entry.id   AF-A0A6G7Y151-F1
#
_cell.length_a   1.000
_cell.length_b   1.000
_cell.length_c   1.000
_cell.angle_alpha   90.00
_cell.angle_beta   90.00
_cell.angle_gamma   90.00
#
_symmetry.space_group_name_H-M   'P 1'
#
loop_
_entity.id
_entity.type
_entity.pdbx_description
1 polymer ?
#
loop_
_entity_poly.entity_id
_entity_poly.type
_entity_poly.pdbx_seq_one_letter_code
_entity_poly.pdbx_strand_id
1 'polypeptide(L)'
;MDTYIGLGVVLKNDESLANELENIMDLLENHAQEIVVTYPKDGDLNDWQHEAIEGRLYDVIDYLTYRTSYADMMLDLGGRVVEARLSLTNESDVAVMKLEIADKGMFKDRTLEDLEAVTSILTDFIEAIDRSVTYSYIFCDNEAEFLYTKERLLEVGYNPYAILKMHDRTTAYAAWYVDGFTERPTQKVS
;
A
#
# COMPACT_ATOMS: atom_id res chain seq x y z
N MET A 1 5.40 -19.58 -4.88
CA MET A 1 6.04 -18.47 -4.15
C MET A 1 5.11 -17.32 -4.42
N ASP A 2 4.35 -16.93 -3.41
CA ASP A 2 3.31 -15.92 -3.59
C ASP A 2 4.01 -14.57 -3.73
N THR A 3 3.86 -13.94 -4.89
CA THR A 3 4.35 -12.58 -5.15
C THR A 3 3.28 -11.59 -4.71
N TYR A 4 3.70 -10.38 -4.36
CA TYR A 4 2.79 -9.33 -3.88
C TYR A 4 3.03 -8.04 -4.65
N ILE A 5 1.96 -7.28 -4.86
CA ILE A 5 2.05 -5.88 -5.25
C ILE A 5 2.05 -5.09 -3.94
N GLY A 6 3.15 -4.40 -3.64
CA GLY A 6 3.27 -3.54 -2.47
C GLY A 6 2.78 -2.14 -2.80
N LEU A 7 1.80 -1.63 -2.06
CA LEU A 7 1.39 -0.23 -2.06
C LEU A 7 1.76 0.38 -0.71
N GLY A 8 2.62 1.40 -0.72
CA GLY A 8 3.04 2.09 0.48
C GLY A 8 2.60 3.55 0.50
N VAL A 9 1.94 3.96 1.57
CA VAL A 9 1.61 5.36 1.87
C VAL A 9 2.62 5.89 2.88
N VAL A 10 3.43 6.87 2.46
CA VAL A 10 4.46 7.48 3.32
C VAL A 10 3.89 8.73 3.97
N LEU A 11 3.71 8.67 5.28
CA LEU A 11 3.16 9.71 6.13
C LEU A 11 4.27 10.39 6.92
N LYS A 12 4.10 11.67 7.24
CA LYS A 12 4.99 12.34 8.19
C LYS A 12 4.71 11.82 9.59
N ASN A 13 5.77 11.56 10.35
CA ASN A 13 5.64 11.15 11.74
C ASN A 13 5.56 12.38 12.65
N ASP A 14 4.43 13.09 12.59
CA ASP A 14 4.14 14.28 13.40
C ASP A 14 2.75 14.20 14.05
N GLU A 15 2.28 15.31 14.62
CA GLU A 15 1.00 15.39 15.33
C GLU A 15 -0.23 15.03 14.46
N SER A 16 -0.09 15.07 13.13
CA SER A 16 -1.17 14.71 12.19
C SER A 16 -1.27 13.21 11.92
N LEU A 17 -0.24 12.42 12.27
CA LEU A 17 -0.13 11.01 11.86
C LEU A 17 -1.37 10.19 12.24
N ALA A 18 -1.86 10.32 13.47
CA ALA A 18 -3.02 9.56 13.94
C ALA A 18 -4.26 9.81 13.06
N ASN A 19 -4.55 11.08 12.76
CA ASN A 19 -5.68 11.45 11.90
C ASN A 19 -5.53 10.90 10.48
N GLU A 20 -4.31 10.91 9.94
CA GLU A 20 -4.08 10.40 8.58
C GLU A 20 -4.18 8.87 8.51
N LEU A 21 -3.74 8.16 9.55
CA LEU A 21 -3.95 6.71 9.67
C LEU A 21 -5.45 6.38 9.78
N GLU A 22 -6.20 7.16 10.57
CA GLU A 22 -7.65 7.05 10.66
C GLU A 22 -8.32 7.23 9.29
N ASN A 23 -7.97 8.29 8.54
CA ASN A 23 -8.51 8.53 7.19
C ASN A 23 -8.25 7.35 6.23
N ILE A 24 -7.08 6.69 6.33
CA ILE A 24 -6.79 5.49 5.52
C ILE A 24 -7.66 4.32 5.98
N MET A 25 -7.83 4.11 7.29
CA MET A 25 -8.70 3.03 7.79
C MET A 25 -10.16 3.23 7.39
N ASP A 26 -10.68 4.46 7.42
CA ASP A 26 -12.03 4.76 6.93
C ASP A 26 -12.23 4.41 5.47
N LEU A 27 -11.22 4.71 4.66
CA LEU A 27 -11.23 4.34 3.26
C LEU A 27 -11.26 2.82 3.14
N LEU A 28 -10.36 2.11 3.83
CA LEU A 28 -10.27 0.66 3.80
C LEU A 28 -11.51 -0.05 4.34
N GLU A 29 -12.26 0.51 5.30
CA GLU A 29 -13.47 -0.10 5.86
C GLU A 29 -14.54 -0.37 4.79
N ASN A 30 -14.55 0.41 3.70
CA ASN A 30 -15.46 0.20 2.57
C ASN A 30 -15.04 -0.94 1.63
N HIS A 31 -13.79 -1.40 1.73
CA HIS A 31 -13.19 -2.36 0.82
C HIS A 31 -12.75 -3.66 1.50
N ALA A 32 -12.46 -3.62 2.80
CA ALA A 32 -11.86 -4.72 3.55
C ALA A 32 -12.92 -5.56 4.28
N GLN A 33 -12.71 -6.87 4.28
CA GLN A 33 -13.50 -7.88 4.97
C GLN A 33 -12.58 -8.90 5.62
N GLU A 34 -13.12 -9.69 6.56
CA GLU A 34 -12.40 -10.80 7.20
C GLU A 34 -11.05 -10.40 7.79
N ILE A 35 -10.99 -9.24 8.46
CA ILE A 35 -9.75 -8.70 9.01
C ILE A 35 -9.31 -9.52 10.23
N VAL A 36 -8.09 -10.06 10.16
CA VAL A 36 -7.43 -10.79 11.24
C VAL A 36 -6.09 -10.13 11.54
N VAL A 37 -5.96 -9.63 12.76
CA VAL A 37 -4.72 -8.99 13.22
C VAL A 37 -3.83 -10.01 13.90
N THR A 38 -2.55 -10.00 13.55
CA THR A 38 -1.50 -10.81 14.17
C THR A 38 -0.48 -9.92 14.85
N TYR A 39 -0.30 -10.10 16.15
CA TYR A 39 0.52 -9.23 16.99
C TYR A 39 1.14 -10.00 18.17
N PRO A 40 2.26 -9.52 18.75
CA PRO A 40 2.87 -10.16 19.92
C PRO A 40 2.05 -9.83 21.19
N LYS A 41 1.72 -10.86 21.97
CA LYS A 41 1.03 -10.71 23.25
C LYS A 41 1.88 -9.89 24.21
N ASP A 42 1.34 -8.77 24.69
CA ASP A 42 2.05 -7.87 25.61
C ASP A 42 3.46 -7.45 25.11
N GLY A 43 3.69 -7.49 23.79
CA GLY A 43 4.99 -7.21 23.17
C GLY A 43 6.01 -8.37 23.19
N ASP A 44 5.65 -9.58 23.64
CA ASP A 44 6.52 -10.76 23.58
C ASP A 44 6.52 -11.37 22.18
N LEU A 45 7.63 -11.24 21.46
CA LEU A 45 7.82 -11.78 20.10
C LEU A 45 7.84 -13.32 20.04
N ASN A 46 7.78 -14.01 21.18
CA ASN A 46 7.67 -15.47 21.24
C ASN A 46 6.23 -15.96 21.48
N ASP A 47 5.29 -15.07 21.77
CA ASP A 47 3.87 -15.39 22.00
C ASP A 47 3.00 -14.54 21.06
N TRP A 48 2.61 -15.13 19.93
CA TRP A 48 1.81 -14.47 18.90
C TRP A 48 0.32 -14.71 19.13
N GLN A 49 -0.47 -13.66 18.99
CA GLN A 49 -1.93 -13.68 19.06
C GLN A 49 -2.53 -13.38 17.70
N HIS A 50 -3.72 -13.95 17.47
CA HIS A 50 -4.51 -13.75 16.27
C HIS A 50 -5.92 -13.35 16.69
N GLU A 51 -6.35 -12.15 16.33
CA GLU A 51 -7.65 -11.60 16.70
C GLU A 51 -8.43 -11.22 15.45
N ALA A 52 -9.62 -11.79 15.29
CA ALA A 52 -10.55 -11.37 14.25
C ALA A 52 -11.24 -10.08 14.72
N ILE A 53 -11.18 -9.03 13.91
CA ILE A 53 -11.75 -7.74 14.27
C ILE A 53 -13.18 -7.68 13.72
N GLU A 54 -14.15 -7.80 14.62
CA GLU A 54 -15.57 -7.58 14.34
C GLU A 54 -15.96 -6.18 14.81
N GLY A 55 -15.69 -5.15 14.02
CA GLY A 55 -15.90 -3.77 14.46
C GLY A 55 -15.32 -2.71 13.53
N ARG A 56 -14.95 -1.56 14.09
CA ARG A 56 -14.35 -0.45 13.35
C ARG A 56 -12.89 -0.76 13.05
N LEU A 57 -12.48 -0.52 11.81
CA LEU A 57 -11.11 -0.83 11.37
C LEU A 57 -10.04 -0.03 12.13
N TYR A 58 -10.40 1.11 12.75
CA TYR A 58 -9.46 1.92 13.53
C TYR A 58 -8.77 1.17 14.67
N ASP A 59 -9.46 0.21 15.30
CA ASP A 59 -8.89 -0.56 16.41
C ASP A 59 -7.64 -1.34 15.96
N VAL A 60 -7.52 -1.64 14.65
CA VAL A 60 -6.35 -2.27 14.04
C VAL A 60 -5.09 -1.41 14.21
N ILE A 61 -5.21 -0.07 14.18
CA ILE A 61 -4.05 0.84 14.24
C ILE A 61 -3.22 0.58 15.50
N ASP A 62 -3.88 0.42 16.65
CA ASP A 62 -3.21 0.20 17.94
C ASP A 62 -2.36 -1.07 17.91
N TYR A 63 -2.88 -2.16 17.34
CA TYR A 63 -2.14 -3.41 17.19
C TYR A 63 -0.97 -3.29 16.20
N LEU A 64 -1.13 -2.50 15.12
CA LEU A 64 -0.07 -2.30 14.13
C LEU A 64 1.11 -1.46 14.66
N THR A 65 0.97 -0.79 15.81
CA THR A 65 2.10 -0.08 16.44
C THR A 65 3.17 -1.03 16.98
N TYR A 66 2.82 -2.28 17.29
CA TYR A 66 3.79 -3.28 17.72
C TYR A 66 4.65 -3.71 16.54
N ARG A 67 5.98 -3.69 16.72
CA ARG A 67 6.94 -4.09 15.70
C ARG A 67 6.59 -5.46 15.12
N THR A 68 6.66 -5.61 13.80
CA THR A 68 6.35 -6.84 13.05
C THR A 68 4.89 -7.32 13.09
N SER A 69 3.97 -6.53 13.66
CA SER A 69 2.54 -6.83 13.59
C SER A 69 1.97 -6.48 12.22
N TYR A 70 0.90 -7.18 11.86
CA TYR A 70 0.22 -7.01 10.60
C TYR A 70 -1.24 -7.42 10.71
N ALA A 71 -2.05 -6.97 9.76
CA ALA A 71 -3.44 -7.37 9.62
C ALA A 71 -3.64 -8.00 8.25
N ASP A 72 -4.06 -9.27 8.23
CA ASP A 72 -4.49 -9.95 7.01
C ASP A 72 -5.97 -9.66 6.76
N MET A 73 -6.36 -9.45 5.51
CA MET A 73 -7.74 -9.11 5.13
C MET A 73 -8.05 -9.55 3.69
N MET A 74 -9.34 -9.66 3.40
CA MET A 74 -9.86 -9.75 2.03
C MET A 74 -10.24 -8.35 1.56
N LEU A 75 -9.69 -7.90 0.44
CA LEU A 75 -9.88 -6.55 -0.09
C LEU A 75 -10.59 -6.59 -1.45
N ASP A 76 -11.67 -5.83 -1.59
CA ASP A 76 -12.31 -5.59 -2.89
C ASP A 76 -11.70 -4.37 -3.59
N LEU A 77 -10.91 -4.64 -4.63
CA LEU A 77 -10.32 -3.64 -5.50
C LEU A 77 -10.95 -3.71 -6.90
N GLY A 78 -11.84 -2.77 -7.19
CA GLY A 78 -12.49 -2.67 -8.50
C GLY A 78 -13.32 -3.89 -8.88
N GLY A 79 -13.95 -4.56 -7.90
CA GLY A 79 -14.72 -5.79 -8.07
C GLY A 79 -13.88 -7.07 -8.05
N ARG A 80 -12.57 -6.98 -7.77
CA ARG A 80 -11.68 -8.12 -7.57
C ARG A 80 -11.42 -8.28 -6.08
N VAL A 81 -11.86 -9.40 -5.52
CA VAL A 81 -11.60 -9.74 -4.11
C VAL A 81 -10.26 -10.47 -4.01
N VAL A 82 -9.32 -9.90 -3.26
CA VAL A 82 -7.94 -10.38 -3.16
C VAL A 82 -7.48 -10.41 -1.70
N GLU A 83 -6.58 -11.33 -1.38
CA GLU A 83 -5.91 -11.36 -0.08
C GLU A 83 -4.94 -10.19 0.00
N ALA A 84 -4.92 -9.48 1.13
CA ALA A 84 -4.00 -8.38 1.36
C ALA A 84 -3.51 -8.39 2.81
N ARG A 85 -2.29 -7.88 3.01
CA ARG A 85 -1.68 -7.68 4.32
C ARG A 85 -1.36 -6.22 4.54
N LEU A 86 -1.88 -5.65 5.62
CA LEU A 86 -1.59 -4.30 6.07
C LEU A 86 -0.54 -4.33 7.18
N SER A 87 0.44 -3.45 7.12
CA SER A 87 1.43 -3.24 8.17
C SER A 87 1.79 -1.76 8.30
N LEU A 88 2.31 -1.38 9.47
CA LEU A 88 2.80 -0.04 9.74
C LEU A 88 4.25 -0.12 10.22
N THR A 89 5.14 0.63 9.57
CA THR A 89 6.55 0.73 9.96
C THR A 89 6.91 2.18 10.25
N ASN A 90 7.61 2.42 11.36
CA ASN A 90 8.10 3.75 11.72
C ASN A 90 9.58 3.88 11.35
N GLU A 91 9.90 4.78 10.43
CA GLU A 91 11.24 5.03 9.90
C GLU A 91 11.67 6.47 10.22
N SER A 92 12.22 6.68 11.41
CA SER A 92 12.66 7.98 11.92
C SER A 92 11.57 9.06 11.86
N ASP A 93 11.58 9.92 10.84
CA ASP A 93 10.71 11.06 10.62
C ASP A 93 9.46 10.75 9.77
N VAL A 94 9.34 9.52 9.28
CA VAL A 94 8.18 9.06 8.52
C VAL A 94 7.59 7.78 9.11
N ALA A 95 6.30 7.58 8.86
CA ALA A 95 5.62 6.32 9.06
C ALA A 95 5.17 5.80 7.69
N VAL A 96 5.34 4.51 7.45
CA VAL A 96 4.99 3.86 6.18
C VAL A 96 3.90 2.84 6.47
N MET A 97 2.70 3.14 5.99
CA MET A 97 1.61 2.17 5.95
C MET A 97 1.72 1.38 4.64
N LYS A 98 1.92 0.07 4.74
CA LYS A 98 2.14 -0.79 3.58
C LYS A 98 1.01 -1.80 3.46
N LEU A 99 0.44 -1.87 2.28
CA LEU A 99 -0.54 -2.86 1.87
C LEU A 99 0.11 -3.80 0.83
N GLU A 100 0.33 -5.05 1.23
CA GLU A 100 0.87 -6.11 0.38
C GLU A 100 -0.29 -6.91 -0.20
N ILE A 101 -0.62 -6.64 -1.46
CA ILE A 101 -1.75 -7.25 -2.15
C ILE A 101 -1.26 -8.52 -2.86
N ALA A 102 -1.88 -9.66 -2.57
CA ALA A 102 -1.55 -10.91 -3.22
C ALA A 102 -1.75 -10.78 -4.73
N ASP A 103 -0.72 -11.13 -5.49
CA ASP A 103 -0.76 -11.17 -6.95
C ASP A 103 -1.83 -12.19 -7.44
N LYS A 104 -1.98 -13.27 -6.69
CA LYS A 104 -3.00 -14.30 -6.94
C LYS A 104 -4.40 -13.70 -6.80
N GLY A 105 -5.14 -13.68 -7.91
CA GLY A 105 -6.48 -13.08 -7.98
C GLY A 105 -6.47 -11.64 -8.50
N MET A 106 -5.34 -10.94 -8.42
CA MET A 106 -5.14 -9.67 -9.11
C MET A 106 -4.95 -9.87 -10.61
N PHE A 107 -4.16 -10.87 -11.04
CA PHE A 107 -3.96 -11.18 -12.45
C PHE A 107 -4.64 -12.48 -12.84
N LYS A 108 -5.27 -12.49 -14.02
CA LYS A 108 -5.89 -13.67 -14.61
C LYS A 108 -4.89 -14.43 -15.48
N ASP A 109 -4.39 -13.75 -16.52
CA ASP A 109 -3.54 -14.36 -17.56
C ASP A 109 -2.22 -13.57 -17.75
N ARG A 110 -2.03 -12.45 -17.02
CA ARG A 110 -0.84 -11.56 -17.13
C ARG A 110 -0.57 -11.08 -18.55
N THR A 111 -1.63 -10.82 -19.31
CA THR A 111 -1.53 -10.15 -20.61
C THR A 111 -1.26 -8.65 -20.39
N LEU A 112 -0.82 -7.95 -21.44
CA LEU A 112 -0.70 -6.49 -21.38
C LEU A 112 -2.02 -5.80 -21.00
N GLU A 113 -3.16 -6.32 -21.47
CA GLU A 113 -4.48 -5.81 -21.10
C GLU A 113 -4.77 -5.99 -19.60
N ASP A 114 -4.35 -7.12 -19.02
CA ASP A 114 -4.51 -7.39 -17.58
C ASP A 114 -3.58 -6.50 -16.74
N LEU A 115 -2.34 -6.28 -17.20
CA LEU A 115 -1.39 -5.37 -16.56
C LEU A 115 -1.88 -3.91 -16.56
N GLU A 116 -2.46 -3.45 -17.66
CA GLU A 116 -3.09 -2.12 -17.75
C GLU A 116 -4.32 -2.04 -16.83
N ALA A 117 -5.18 -3.06 -16.84
CA ALA A 117 -6.35 -3.09 -15.97
C ALA A 117 -5.98 -3.06 -14.48
N VAL A 118 -4.99 -3.85 -14.06
CA VAL A 118 -4.50 -3.85 -12.68
C VAL A 118 -3.82 -2.53 -12.33
N THR A 119 -3.01 -1.96 -13.23
CA THR A 119 -2.44 -0.62 -13.03
C THR A 119 -3.53 0.42 -12.81
N SER A 120 -4.59 0.40 -13.63
CA SER A 120 -5.71 1.33 -13.51
C SER A 120 -6.42 1.19 -12.16
N ILE A 121 -6.72 -0.04 -11.72
CA ILE A 121 -7.36 -0.30 -10.42
C ILE A 121 -6.51 0.27 -9.27
N LEU A 122 -5.20 0.06 -9.31
CA LEU A 122 -4.28 0.56 -8.28
C LEU A 122 -4.18 2.09 -8.32
N THR A 123 -4.15 2.68 -9.51
CA THR A 123 -4.21 4.14 -9.68
C THR A 123 -5.49 4.71 -9.09
N ASP A 124 -6.66 4.14 -9.39
CA ASP A 124 -7.94 4.61 -8.87
C ASP A 124 -7.98 4.55 -7.34
N PHE A 125 -7.40 3.49 -6.76
CA PHE A 125 -7.26 3.35 -5.31
C PHE A 125 -6.31 4.40 -4.71
N ILE A 126 -5.16 4.66 -5.35
CA ILE A 126 -4.24 5.73 -4.98
C ILE A 126 -4.94 7.10 -5.04
N GLU A 127 -5.77 7.35 -6.05
CA GLU A 127 -6.54 8.59 -6.17
C GLU A 127 -7.64 8.72 -5.12
N ALA A 128 -8.19 7.60 -4.61
CA ALA A 128 -9.09 7.63 -3.46
C ALA A 128 -8.35 8.05 -2.17
N ILE A 129 -7.15 7.52 -1.95
CA ILE A 129 -6.27 7.94 -0.85
C ILE A 129 -5.89 9.42 -1.01
N ASP A 130 -5.52 9.86 -2.23
CA ASP A 130 -5.09 11.23 -2.51
C ASP A 130 -6.11 12.30 -2.11
N ARG A 131 -7.40 11.96 -2.23
CA ARG A 131 -8.51 12.87 -1.90
C ARG A 131 -8.80 12.97 -0.40
N SER A 132 -8.31 12.03 0.39
CA SER A 132 -8.76 11.82 1.78
C SER A 132 -7.64 11.97 2.79
N VAL A 133 -6.38 11.89 2.36
CA VAL A 133 -5.21 11.76 3.24
C VAL A 133 -4.14 12.78 2.85
N THR A 134 -3.49 13.38 3.85
CA THR A 134 -2.25 14.16 3.66
C THR A 134 -1.04 13.23 3.80
N TYR A 135 -0.19 13.18 2.78
CA TYR A 135 0.94 12.25 2.75
C TYR A 135 2.17 12.88 2.07
N SER A 136 3.34 12.28 2.26
CA SER A 136 4.58 12.71 1.61
C SER A 136 4.60 12.25 0.14
N TYR A 137 4.44 10.93 -0.06
CA TYR A 137 4.20 10.30 -1.35
C TYR A 137 3.61 8.89 -1.15
N ILE A 138 3.01 8.34 -2.20
CA ILE A 138 2.52 6.97 -2.30
C ILE A 138 3.33 6.27 -3.38
N PHE A 139 3.73 5.02 -3.14
CA PHE A 139 4.41 4.18 -4.12
C PHE A 139 3.67 2.86 -4.30
N CYS A 140 3.76 2.28 -5.50
CA CYS A 140 3.22 0.96 -5.78
C CYS A 140 4.12 0.25 -6.80
N ASP A 141 4.57 -0.96 -6.45
CA ASP A 141 5.38 -1.83 -7.32
C ASP A 141 5.31 -3.30 -6.90
N ASN A 142 5.85 -4.20 -7.72
CA ASN A 142 6.09 -5.59 -7.35
C ASN A 142 7.05 -5.66 -6.16
N GLU A 143 6.65 -6.33 -5.09
CA GLU A 143 7.45 -6.51 -3.87
C GLU A 143 8.04 -5.18 -3.35
N ALA A 144 7.27 -4.09 -3.50
CA ALA A 144 7.78 -2.76 -3.21
C ALA A 144 8.17 -2.60 -1.74
N GLU A 145 9.30 -1.93 -1.50
CA GLU A 145 9.76 -1.55 -0.16
C GLU A 145 9.99 -0.04 -0.07
N PHE A 146 9.98 0.50 1.15
CA PHE A 146 10.37 1.88 1.36
C PHE A 146 11.89 2.05 1.16
N LEU A 147 12.30 2.73 0.09
CA LEU A 147 13.70 2.90 -0.26
C LEU A 147 14.30 4.25 0.15
N TYR A 148 13.52 5.33 0.08
CA TYR A 148 14.02 6.71 0.12
C TYR A 148 13.04 7.68 0.76
N THR A 149 13.53 8.67 1.50
CA THR A 149 12.71 9.82 1.89
C THR A 149 12.28 10.65 0.66
N LYS A 150 11.28 11.52 0.84
CA LYS A 150 10.80 12.41 -0.24
C LYS A 150 11.94 13.27 -0.80
N GLU A 151 12.77 13.82 0.07
CA GLU A 151 13.91 14.66 -0.28
C GLU A 151 14.89 13.88 -1.14
N ARG A 152 15.20 12.64 -0.75
CA ARG A 152 16.13 11.80 -1.48
C ARG A 152 15.60 11.40 -2.85
N LEU A 153 14.30 11.09 -2.98
CA LEU A 153 13.65 10.84 -4.27
C LEU A 153 13.77 12.05 -5.22
N LEU A 154 13.58 13.26 -4.69
CA LEU A 154 13.72 14.49 -5.47
C LEU A 154 15.16 14.75 -5.91
N GLU A 155 16.14 14.44 -5.07
CA GLU A 155 17.58 14.60 -5.40
C GLU A 155 18.04 13.65 -6.51
N VAL A 156 17.63 12.38 -6.47
CA VAL A 156 18.07 11.38 -7.46
C VAL A 156 17.39 11.58 -8.82
N GLY A 157 16.21 12.19 -8.84
CA GLY A 157 15.54 12.63 -10.07
C GLY A 157 15.03 11.51 -10.99
N TYR A 158 14.94 10.26 -10.50
CA TYR A 158 14.31 9.14 -11.22
C TYR A 158 13.21 8.50 -10.37
N ASN A 159 12.23 7.86 -11.03
CA ASN A 159 11.16 7.13 -10.37
C ASN A 159 11.57 5.66 -10.17
N PRO A 160 11.79 5.19 -8.94
CA PRO A 160 12.18 3.80 -8.68
C PRO A 160 11.00 2.83 -8.60
N TYR A 161 9.75 3.32 -8.66
CA TYR A 161 8.55 2.49 -8.50
C TYR A 161 7.67 2.53 -9.76
N ALA A 162 7.01 1.41 -10.07
CA ALA A 162 6.07 1.32 -11.19
C ALA A 162 5.01 2.43 -11.19
N ILE A 163 4.47 2.78 -10.01
CA ILE A 163 3.59 3.92 -9.79
C ILE A 163 4.12 4.75 -8.62
N LEU A 164 4.22 6.07 -8.81
CA LEU A 164 4.60 7.03 -7.77
C LEU A 164 3.65 8.22 -7.80
N LYS A 165 3.09 8.58 -6.66
CA LYS A 165 2.23 9.75 -6.50
C LYS A 165 2.76 10.61 -5.38
N MET A 166 3.19 11.83 -5.69
CA MET A 166 3.45 12.84 -4.66
C MET A 166 2.17 13.63 -4.41
N HIS A 167 1.91 14.02 -3.16
CA HIS A 167 0.70 14.76 -2.80
C HIS A 167 0.49 16.01 -3.66
N ASP A 168 1.57 16.73 -3.99
CA ASP A 168 1.57 17.95 -4.78
C ASP A 168 1.73 17.76 -6.30
N ARG A 169 1.69 16.52 -6.82
CA ARG A 169 1.96 16.22 -8.24
C ARG A 169 0.95 15.23 -8.82
N THR A 170 0.91 15.14 -10.13
CA THR A 170 0.19 14.06 -10.83
C THR A 170 0.87 12.72 -10.60
N THR A 171 0.11 11.64 -10.68
CA THR A 171 0.64 10.27 -10.66
C THR A 171 1.66 10.09 -11.79
N ALA A 172 2.83 9.57 -11.44
CA ALA A 172 3.91 9.25 -12.35
C ALA A 172 4.03 7.73 -12.50
N TYR A 173 4.33 7.29 -13.71
CA TYR A 173 4.52 5.88 -14.05
C TYR A 173 5.96 5.66 -14.50
N ALA A 174 6.58 4.58 -14.03
CA ALA A 174 7.87 4.15 -14.56
C ALA A 174 7.70 3.50 -15.95
N ALA A 175 8.83 3.12 -16.55
CA ALA A 175 8.83 2.44 -17.84
C ALA A 175 8.31 0.99 -17.77
N TRP A 176 8.08 0.43 -16.58
CA TRP A 176 7.58 -0.92 -16.36
C TRP A 176 6.20 -0.94 -15.67
N TYR A 177 5.52 -2.07 -15.75
CA TYR A 177 4.26 -2.36 -15.06
C TYR A 177 4.51 -2.82 -13.62
N VAL A 178 3.45 -2.87 -12.82
CA VAL A 178 3.46 -3.32 -11.42
C VAL A 178 3.82 -4.79 -11.22
N ASP A 179 4.06 -5.54 -12.30
CA ASP A 179 4.64 -6.88 -12.24
C ASP A 179 6.17 -6.86 -12.10
N GLY A 180 6.82 -5.71 -12.29
CA GLY A 180 8.26 -5.51 -12.17
C GLY A 180 9.10 -6.02 -13.35
N PHE A 181 8.47 -6.68 -14.33
CA PHE A 181 9.18 -7.35 -15.43
C PHE A 181 8.78 -6.83 -16.80
N THR A 182 7.54 -6.39 -16.98
CA THR A 182 7.02 -6.03 -18.30
C THR A 182 7.18 -4.53 -18.53
N GLU A 183 7.77 -4.15 -19.66
CA GLU A 183 7.88 -2.75 -20.07
C GLU A 183 6.55 -2.20 -20.62
N ARG A 184 6.24 -0.95 -20.30
CA ARG A 184 5.12 -0.20 -20.88
C ARG A 184 5.42 0.12 -22.33
N PRO A 185 4.43 0.01 -23.24
CA PRO A 185 4.59 0.47 -24.61
C PRO A 185 5.04 1.93 -24.60
N THR A 186 6.15 2.23 -25.26
CA THR A 186 6.61 3.61 -25.41
C THR A 186 5.49 4.42 -26.07
N GLN A 187 4.91 5.38 -25.34
CA GLN A 187 4.08 6.40 -25.98
C GLN A 187 5.02 7.17 -26.91
N LYS A 188 4.89 6.95 -28.23
CA LYS A 188 5.42 7.91 -29.20
C LYS A 188 4.70 9.22 -28.92
N VAL A 189 5.39 10.14 -28.26
CA VAL A 189 4.99 11.54 -28.21
C VAL A 189 5.00 12.01 -29.66
N SER A 190 3.82 12.08 -30.28
CA SER A 190 3.60 12.68 -31.59
C SER A 190 3.69 14.18 -31.52
#